data_AF-A0A2G9QET0-F1
#
_entry.id   AF-A0A2G9QET0-F1
#
_cell.length_a   1.000
_cell.length_b   1.000
_cell.length_c   1.000
_cell.angle_alpha   90.00
_cell.angle_beta   90.00
_cell.angle_gamma   90.00
#
_symmetry.space_group_name_H-M   'P 1'
#
loop_
_entity.id
_entity.type
_entity.pdbx_description
1 polymer ?
#
loop_
_entity_poly.entity_id
_entity_poly.type
_entity_poly.pdbx_seq_one_letter_code
_entity_poly.pdbx_strand_id
1 'polypeptide(L)'
;MEVRSTDVEYLYLFVAFLNLSLRSYLTNSISTLERFPISFKTQFSGGCFRHIVLGLYCNGYFGAVGISRREDLMYKPLHYRTLSDLLMDFQEAYTRCWHTLRKVKIGPFVSHDPHSVEQIDWKHSVLDVQELSAEGLRRELERHSREMRLRITKGPPSPPKERKRDITSSPQRGQSSPQRRERQDRR
;
A
#
# COMPACT_ATOMS: atom_id res chain seq x y z
N MET A 1 -3.51 -27.55 11.77
CA MET A 1 -4.70 -26.69 11.95
C MET A 1 -4.95 -26.01 10.63
N GLU A 2 -5.95 -26.50 9.90
CA GLU A 2 -6.26 -26.08 8.53
C GLU A 2 -7.08 -24.80 8.61
N VAL A 3 -6.39 -23.66 8.44
CA VAL A 3 -6.99 -22.33 8.47
C VAL A 3 -7.74 -22.16 7.14
N ARG A 4 -9.08 -22.16 7.21
CA ARG A 4 -9.94 -22.06 6.03
C ARG A 4 -9.80 -20.68 5.41
N SER A 5 -10.07 -20.57 4.11
CA SER A 5 -9.80 -19.36 3.31
C SER A 5 -10.45 -18.06 3.82
N THR A 6 -11.45 -18.16 4.70
CA THR A 6 -12.13 -17.02 5.38
C THR A 6 -11.43 -16.59 6.67
N ASP A 7 -10.72 -17.49 7.34
CA ASP A 7 -9.97 -17.19 8.57
C ASP A 7 -8.73 -16.34 8.26
N VAL A 8 -8.28 -16.32 7.00
CA VAL A 8 -7.13 -15.53 6.55
C VAL A 8 -7.47 -14.04 6.53
N GLU A 9 -8.68 -13.62 6.17
CA GLU A 9 -9.12 -12.22 6.24
C GLU A 9 -9.17 -11.73 7.70
N TYR A 10 -9.64 -12.57 8.62
CA TYR A 10 -9.66 -12.26 10.05
C TYR A 10 -8.27 -12.31 10.68
N LEU A 11 -7.36 -13.19 10.23
CA LEU A 11 -5.96 -13.16 10.66
C LEU A 11 -5.20 -11.97 10.04
N TYR A 12 -5.54 -11.56 8.81
CA TYR A 12 -5.05 -10.33 8.17
C TYR A 12 -5.51 -9.12 8.96
N LEU A 13 -6.80 -9.02 9.28
CA LEU A 13 -7.36 -7.98 10.13
C LEU A 13 -6.81 -8.05 11.54
N PHE A 14 -6.59 -9.23 12.14
CA PHE A 14 -6.10 -9.36 13.51
C PHE A 14 -4.61 -9.07 13.63
N VAL A 15 -3.77 -9.54 12.69
CA VAL A 15 -2.34 -9.21 12.63
C VAL A 15 -2.12 -7.77 12.16
N ALA A 16 -2.94 -7.26 11.24
CA ALA A 16 -2.96 -5.84 10.90
C ALA A 16 -3.48 -5.00 12.07
N PHE A 17 -4.50 -5.40 12.81
CA PHE A 17 -5.03 -4.63 13.94
C PHE A 17 -4.09 -4.68 15.15
N LEU A 18 -3.41 -5.82 15.43
CA LEU A 18 -2.39 -5.91 16.47
C LEU A 18 -1.08 -5.20 16.08
N ASN A 19 -0.61 -5.30 14.83
CA ASN A 19 0.62 -4.61 14.40
C ASN A 19 0.38 -3.13 14.07
N LEU A 20 -0.77 -2.75 13.49
CA LEU A 20 -1.11 -1.35 13.21
C LEU A 20 -1.46 -0.65 14.52
N SER A 21 -2.34 -1.16 15.39
CA SER A 21 -2.68 -0.43 16.62
C SER A 21 -1.51 -0.30 17.59
N LEU A 22 -0.69 -1.35 17.79
CA LEU A 22 0.43 -1.29 18.74
C LEU A 22 1.69 -0.63 18.14
N ARG A 23 2.03 -0.89 16.86
CA ARG A 23 3.23 -0.30 16.24
C ARG A 23 2.97 1.05 15.60
N SER A 24 1.77 1.34 15.08
CA SER A 24 1.44 2.71 14.64
C SER A 24 1.48 3.66 15.84
N TYR A 25 1.03 3.27 17.04
CA TYR A 25 1.22 4.12 18.23
C TYR A 25 2.70 4.36 18.58
N LEU A 26 3.57 3.36 18.44
CA LEU A 26 5.00 3.47 18.80
C LEU A 26 5.89 4.07 17.71
N THR A 27 5.51 3.95 16.43
CA THR A 27 6.31 4.41 15.28
C THR A 27 5.65 5.50 14.45
N ASN A 28 4.42 5.93 14.74
CA ASN A 28 3.81 7.08 14.06
C ASN A 28 4.54 8.39 14.35
N SER A 29 5.24 8.48 15.48
CA SER A 29 6.10 9.62 15.79
C SER A 29 7.36 9.67 14.92
N ILE A 30 7.68 8.58 14.20
CA ILE A 30 8.85 8.45 13.33
C ILE A 30 8.38 8.57 11.88
N SER A 31 8.20 9.81 11.42
CA SER A 31 7.80 10.12 10.04
C SER A 31 8.78 9.64 8.97
N THR A 32 10.00 9.28 9.36
CA THR A 32 11.03 8.72 8.47
C THR A 32 10.91 7.21 8.27
N LEU A 33 10.04 6.53 9.02
CA LEU A 33 9.88 5.08 8.97
C LEU A 33 8.62 4.70 8.19
N GLU A 34 8.82 4.30 6.94
CA GLU A 34 7.77 3.81 6.07
C GLU A 34 7.49 2.33 6.34
N ARG A 35 6.22 1.94 6.25
CA ARG A 35 5.74 0.58 6.56
C ARG A 35 4.95 0.04 5.40
N PHE A 36 5.21 -1.20 4.99
CA PHE A 36 4.47 -1.85 3.89
C PHE A 36 4.31 -3.33 4.18
N PRO A 37 3.17 -3.95 3.83
CA PRO A 37 2.97 -5.36 4.10
C PRO A 37 3.67 -6.25 3.08
N ILE A 38 4.25 -7.36 3.56
CA ILE A 38 4.84 -8.41 2.73
C ILE A 38 4.17 -9.74 3.11
N SER A 39 3.56 -10.38 2.12
CA SER A 39 2.91 -11.69 2.29
C SER A 39 3.62 -12.76 1.47
N PHE A 40 3.95 -13.87 2.11
CA PHE A 40 4.60 -15.03 1.51
C PHE A 40 3.61 -16.18 1.38
N LYS A 41 3.58 -16.81 0.20
CA LYS A 41 2.93 -18.11 -0.03
C LYS A 41 4.04 -19.14 -0.25
N THR A 42 4.09 -20.14 0.61
CA THR A 42 5.07 -21.22 0.53
C THR A 42 4.40 -22.58 0.41
N GLN A 43 5.17 -23.60 0.05
CA GLN A 43 4.72 -24.99 0.02
C GLN A 43 5.70 -25.86 0.80
N PHE A 44 5.17 -26.79 1.59
CA PHE A 44 5.94 -27.80 2.32
C PHE A 44 5.12 -29.08 2.43
N SER A 45 5.73 -30.23 2.09
CA SER A 45 5.09 -31.55 2.16
C SER A 45 3.69 -31.61 1.49
N GLY A 46 3.54 -30.97 0.33
CA GLY A 46 2.27 -30.86 -0.40
C GLY A 46 1.30 -29.78 0.13
N GLY A 47 1.44 -29.36 1.40
CA GLY A 47 0.63 -28.31 2.00
C GLY A 47 1.05 -26.90 1.58
N CYS A 48 0.09 -25.97 1.52
CA CYS A 48 0.34 -24.57 1.21
C CYS A 48 0.20 -23.70 2.47
N PHE A 49 1.21 -22.86 2.72
CA PHE A 49 1.29 -22.02 3.91
C PHE A 49 1.37 -20.56 3.53
N ARG A 50 0.80 -19.71 4.39
CA ARG A 50 0.84 -18.24 4.24
C ARG A 50 1.49 -17.64 5.47
N HIS A 51 2.27 -16.59 5.26
CA HIS A 51 2.97 -15.88 6.32
C HIS A 51 3.08 -14.41 5.95
N ILE A 52 2.98 -13.52 6.92
CA ILE A 52 2.95 -12.06 6.69
C ILE A 52 3.92 -11.40 7.65
N VAL A 53 4.69 -10.45 7.13
CA VAL A 53 5.52 -9.54 7.90
C VAL A 53 5.23 -8.10 7.47
N LEU A 54 5.55 -7.16 8.34
CA LEU A 54 5.58 -5.74 8.04
C LEU A 54 6.99 -5.37 7.59
N GLY A 55 7.15 -5.08 6.31
CA GLY A 55 8.34 -4.48 5.76
C GLY A 55 8.50 -3.05 6.27
N LEU A 56 9.74 -2.69 6.55
CA LEU A 56 10.14 -1.38 7.02
C LEU A 56 11.11 -0.75 6.03
N TYR A 57 10.99 0.55 5.83
CA TYR A 57 11.94 1.33 5.04
C TYR A 57 12.28 2.63 5.77
N CYS A 58 13.57 2.87 6.02
CA CYS A 58 14.06 4.07 6.68
C CYS A 58 15.47 4.39 6.19
N ASN A 59 15.73 5.65 5.84
CA ASN A 59 17.07 6.13 5.43
C ASN A 59 17.74 5.30 4.31
N GLY A 60 16.96 4.78 3.37
CA GLY A 60 17.49 3.98 2.27
C GLY A 60 17.72 2.50 2.58
N TYR A 61 17.40 2.06 3.80
CA TYR A 61 17.54 0.68 4.24
C TYR A 61 16.17 0.04 4.44
N PHE A 62 16.10 -1.24 4.08
CA PHE A 62 14.98 -2.12 4.29
C PHE A 62 15.20 -3.00 5.52
N GLY A 63 14.09 -3.36 6.16
CA GLY A 63 14.04 -4.28 7.28
C GLY A 63 12.65 -4.90 7.37
N ALA A 64 12.40 -5.73 8.39
CA ALA A 64 11.09 -6.32 8.59
C ALA A 64 10.84 -6.62 10.06
N VAL A 65 9.55 -6.62 10.42
CA VAL A 65 9.06 -7.00 11.72
C VAL A 65 7.80 -7.84 11.55
N GLY A 66 7.65 -8.88 12.34
CA GLY A 66 6.50 -9.77 12.23
C GLY A 66 6.40 -10.70 13.43
N ILE A 67 5.43 -11.61 13.39
CA ILE A 67 5.29 -12.69 14.36
C ILE A 67 5.39 -13.98 13.58
N SER A 68 6.39 -14.80 13.91
CA SER A 68 6.57 -16.11 13.34
C SER A 68 6.98 -17.09 14.43
N ARG A 69 6.71 -18.38 14.21
CA ARG A 69 7.18 -19.47 15.07
C ARG A 69 8.69 -19.68 14.96
N ARG A 70 9.33 -19.11 13.93
CA ARG A 70 10.77 -19.17 13.72
C ARG A 70 11.36 -17.77 13.74
N GLU A 71 12.48 -17.62 14.42
CA GLU A 71 13.14 -16.32 14.59
C GLU A 71 13.65 -15.75 13.25
N ASP A 72 14.11 -16.61 12.36
CA ASP A 72 14.62 -16.25 11.04
C ASP A 72 13.53 -15.80 10.04
N LEU A 73 12.25 -15.93 10.42
CA LEU A 73 11.09 -15.54 9.62
C LEU A 73 10.29 -14.40 10.26
N MET A 74 10.86 -13.59 11.15
CA MET A 74 10.14 -12.44 11.72
C MET A 74 10.93 -11.14 11.63
N TYR A 75 11.84 -10.91 12.57
CA TYR A 75 12.62 -9.69 12.68
C TYR A 75 13.80 -9.73 11.71
N LYS A 76 13.96 -8.65 10.96
CA LYS A 76 15.10 -8.40 10.08
C LYS A 76 15.58 -6.96 10.32
N PRO A 77 16.86 -6.76 10.68
CA PRO A 77 17.37 -5.43 10.98
C PRO A 77 17.33 -4.51 9.74
N LEU A 78 17.28 -3.20 9.97
CA LEU A 78 17.27 -2.15 8.94
C LEU A 78 18.66 -1.96 8.30
N HIS A 79 19.16 -2.96 7.59
CA HIS A 79 20.49 -2.94 6.96
C HIS A 79 20.50 -3.38 5.48
N TYR A 80 19.37 -3.84 4.95
CA TYR A 80 19.28 -4.30 3.56
C TYR A 80 19.20 -3.08 2.63
N ARG A 81 20.10 -2.97 1.66
CA ARG A 81 20.11 -1.81 0.73
C ARG A 81 19.01 -1.89 -0.32
N THR A 82 18.57 -3.11 -0.64
CA THR A 82 17.50 -3.35 -1.60
C THR A 82 16.41 -4.23 -1.01
N LEU A 83 15.20 -4.11 -1.55
CA LEU A 83 14.09 -4.98 -1.22
C LEU A 83 14.38 -6.43 -1.64
N SER A 84 15.15 -6.60 -2.72
CA SER A 84 15.62 -7.91 -3.18
C SER A 84 16.46 -8.61 -2.11
N ASP A 85 17.42 -7.92 -1.50
CA ASP A 85 18.28 -8.53 -0.48
C ASP A 85 17.47 -9.00 0.73
N LEU A 86 16.50 -8.19 1.17
CA LEU A 86 15.59 -8.54 2.26
C LEU A 86 14.77 -9.81 1.92
N LEU A 87 14.21 -9.90 0.72
CA LEU A 87 13.40 -11.06 0.32
C LEU A 87 14.23 -12.32 0.09
N MET A 88 15.45 -12.19 -0.42
CA MET A 88 16.37 -13.32 -0.58
C MET A 88 16.70 -13.95 0.78
N ASP A 89 16.91 -13.14 1.82
CA ASP A 89 17.13 -13.65 3.18
C ASP A 89 15.90 -14.36 3.76
N PHE A 90 14.69 -13.89 3.48
CA PHE A 90 13.46 -14.63 3.80
C PHE A 90 13.36 -15.94 3.01
N GLN A 91 13.69 -15.93 1.72
CA GLN A 91 13.68 -17.12 0.88
C GLN A 91 14.64 -18.18 1.41
N GLU A 92 15.86 -17.79 1.78
CA GLU A 92 16.84 -18.69 2.38
C GLU A 92 16.35 -19.25 3.73
N ALA A 93 15.76 -18.41 4.59
CA ALA A 93 15.14 -18.84 5.83
C ALA A 93 14.02 -19.89 5.61
N TYR A 94 13.21 -19.73 4.56
CA TYR A 94 12.23 -20.74 4.17
C TYR A 94 12.89 -22.03 3.69
N THR A 95 13.94 -21.94 2.89
CA THR A 95 14.68 -23.12 2.42
C THR A 95 15.27 -23.91 3.61
N ARG A 96 15.82 -23.23 4.62
CA ARG A 96 16.31 -23.86 5.87
C ARG A 96 15.23 -24.57 6.68
N CYS A 97 13.95 -24.23 6.45
CA CYS A 97 12.82 -24.91 7.06
C CYS A 97 12.09 -25.86 6.10
N TRP A 98 12.72 -26.20 4.96
CA TRP A 98 12.18 -27.08 3.91
C TRP A 98 10.95 -26.53 3.18
N HIS A 99 10.66 -25.23 3.32
CA HIS A 99 9.61 -24.58 2.56
C HIS A 99 10.14 -24.09 1.21
N THR A 100 9.34 -24.30 0.17
CA THR A 100 9.56 -23.67 -1.14
C THR A 100 8.72 -22.41 -1.24
N LEU A 101 9.35 -21.26 -1.45
CA LEU A 101 8.65 -20.01 -1.72
C LEU A 101 8.01 -20.06 -3.11
N ARG A 102 6.70 -19.82 -3.17
CA ARG A 102 5.92 -19.83 -4.42
C ARG A 102 5.54 -18.42 -4.85
N LYS A 103 5.02 -17.62 -3.93
CA LYS A 103 4.54 -16.26 -4.25
C LYS A 103 4.91 -15.26 -3.18
N VAL A 104 5.23 -14.05 -3.60
CA VAL A 104 5.38 -12.88 -2.72
C VAL A 104 4.36 -11.81 -3.14
N LYS A 105 3.68 -11.23 -2.16
CA LYS A 105 2.82 -10.06 -2.37
C LYS A 105 3.34 -8.90 -1.54
N ILE A 106 3.43 -7.73 -2.15
CA ILE A 106 3.94 -6.52 -1.52
C ILE A 106 2.91 -5.42 -1.70
N GLY A 107 2.43 -4.87 -0.60
CA GLY A 107 1.53 -3.72 -0.61
C GLY A 107 2.28 -2.39 -0.74
N PRO A 108 1.55 -1.27 -0.87
CA PRO A 108 2.12 0.07 -0.81
C PRO A 108 2.47 0.46 0.63
N PHE A 109 3.05 1.64 0.81
CA PHE A 109 3.22 2.22 2.13
C PHE A 109 1.87 2.49 2.81
N VAL A 110 1.81 2.18 4.10
CA VAL A 110 0.65 2.40 4.95
C VAL A 110 0.70 3.81 5.51
N SER A 111 -0.39 4.56 5.35
CA SER A 111 -0.52 5.92 5.87
C SER A 111 -0.18 6.01 7.36
N HIS A 112 0.46 7.11 7.75
CA HIS A 112 0.73 7.44 9.15
C HIS A 112 -0.49 8.01 9.88
N ASP A 113 -1.54 8.41 9.15
CA ASP A 113 -2.78 8.90 9.74
C ASP A 113 -3.57 7.74 10.40
N PRO A 114 -3.68 7.73 11.74
CA PRO A 114 -4.39 6.68 12.47
C PRO A 114 -5.91 6.71 12.24
N HIS A 115 -6.47 7.80 11.69
CA HIS A 115 -7.89 7.93 11.35
C HIS A 115 -8.17 7.67 9.87
N SER A 116 -7.15 7.31 9.08
CA SER A 116 -7.34 6.97 7.69
C SER A 116 -8.27 5.75 7.58
N VAL A 117 -9.37 5.94 6.85
CA VAL A 117 -10.29 4.86 6.44
C VAL A 117 -9.84 4.21 5.12
N GLU A 118 -8.65 4.54 4.62
CA GLU A 118 -8.10 3.95 3.40
C GLU A 118 -7.87 2.45 3.62
N GLN A 119 -8.49 1.64 2.76
CA GLN A 119 -8.25 0.20 2.76
C GLN A 119 -6.79 -0.08 2.37
N ILE A 120 -6.11 -0.90 3.16
CA ILE A 120 -4.75 -1.34 2.84
C ILE A 120 -4.81 -2.18 1.55
N ASP A 121 -4.16 -1.71 0.48
CA ASP A 121 -4.06 -2.46 -0.77
C ASP A 121 -2.98 -3.54 -0.67
N TRP A 122 -3.38 -4.77 -0.36
CA TRP A 122 -2.46 -5.89 -0.21
C TRP A 122 -1.96 -6.49 -1.53
N LYS A 123 -2.40 -5.99 -2.69
CA LYS A 123 -2.17 -6.64 -4.00
C LYS A 123 -1.39 -5.80 -5.00
N HIS A 124 -0.74 -4.71 -4.57
CA HIS A 124 -0.07 -3.79 -5.48
C HIS A 124 1.01 -4.46 -6.36
N SER A 125 1.81 -5.35 -5.77
CA SER A 125 2.73 -6.22 -6.52
C SER A 125 2.56 -7.67 -6.10
N VAL A 126 2.33 -8.55 -7.08
CA VAL A 126 2.17 -9.99 -6.87
C VAL A 126 3.18 -10.71 -7.76
N LEU A 127 4.22 -11.26 -7.13
CA LEU A 127 5.37 -11.85 -7.82
C LEU A 127 5.35 -13.36 -7.65
N ASP A 128 5.30 -14.08 -8.77
CA ASP A 128 5.48 -15.53 -8.77
C ASP A 128 6.98 -15.84 -8.84
N VAL A 129 7.51 -16.45 -7.78
CA VAL A 129 8.95 -16.65 -7.61
C VAL A 129 9.45 -17.79 -8.51
N GLN A 130 8.56 -18.64 -9.01
CA GLN A 130 8.94 -19.77 -9.85
C GLN A 130 8.82 -19.48 -11.34
N GLU A 131 7.88 -18.61 -11.72
CA GLU A 131 7.72 -18.21 -13.11
C GLU A 131 8.74 -17.13 -13.52
N LEU A 132 9.19 -16.32 -12.56
CA LEU A 132 10.19 -15.26 -12.80
C LEU A 132 11.62 -15.77 -12.65
N SER A 133 12.50 -15.39 -13.58
CA SER A 133 13.95 -15.53 -13.37
C SER A 133 14.41 -14.67 -12.20
N ALA A 134 15.57 -14.98 -11.62
CA ALA A 134 16.15 -14.19 -10.52
C ALA A 134 16.33 -12.71 -10.91
N GLU A 135 16.75 -12.44 -12.14
CA GLU A 135 16.89 -11.08 -12.68
C GLU A 135 15.53 -10.41 -12.88
N GLY A 136 14.51 -11.16 -13.32
CA GLY A 136 13.14 -10.67 -13.47
C GLY A 136 12.51 -10.29 -12.14
N LEU A 137 12.66 -11.16 -11.13
CA LEU A 137 12.21 -10.90 -9.77
C LEU A 137 12.87 -9.64 -9.20
N ARG A 138 14.19 -9.53 -9.32
CA ARG A 138 14.94 -8.35 -8.85
C ARG A 138 14.46 -7.07 -9.54
N ARG A 139 14.21 -7.12 -10.84
CA ARG A 139 13.71 -5.96 -11.62
C ARG A 139 12.35 -5.50 -11.12
N GLU A 140 11.42 -6.43 -10.91
CA GLU A 140 10.08 -6.10 -10.42
C GLU A 140 10.11 -5.55 -8.98
N LEU A 141 10.98 -6.10 -8.13
CA LEU A 141 11.17 -5.59 -6.77
C LEU A 141 11.74 -4.17 -6.74
N GLU A 142 12.71 -3.88 -7.62
CA GLU A 142 13.26 -2.53 -7.76
C GLU A 142 12.24 -1.55 -8.34
N ARG A 143 11.42 -1.99 -9.30
CA ARG A 143 10.30 -1.19 -9.83
C ARG A 143 9.31 -0.84 -8.73
N HIS A 144 8.86 -1.83 -7.96
CA HIS A 144 7.95 -1.64 -6.82
C HIS A 144 8.55 -0.71 -5.76
N SER A 145 9.83 -0.91 -5.42
CA SER A 145 10.58 -0.04 -4.49
C SER A 145 10.63 1.42 -4.97
N ARG A 146 10.83 1.67 -6.26
CA ARG A 146 10.81 3.02 -6.83
C ARG A 146 9.40 3.63 -6.79
N GLU A 147 8.39 2.87 -7.16
CA GLU A 147 6.99 3.32 -7.14
C GLU A 147 6.52 3.69 -5.73
N MET A 148 6.85 2.87 -4.73
CA MET A 148 6.57 3.17 -3.33
C MET A 148 7.23 4.49 -2.90
N ARG A 149 8.51 4.72 -3.26
CA ARG A 149 9.24 5.95 -2.93
C ARG A 149 8.69 7.21 -3.61
N LEU A 150 8.19 7.09 -4.84
CA LEU A 150 7.58 8.23 -5.56
C LEU A 150 6.23 8.66 -4.97
N ARG A 151 5.53 7.76 -4.28
CA ARG A 151 4.27 8.10 -3.59
C ARG A 151 4.49 8.93 -2.33
N ILE A 152 5.62 8.76 -1.63
CA ILE A 152 6.02 9.61 -0.50
C ILE A 152 6.12 11.08 -0.94
N THR A 153 6.68 11.32 -2.13
CA THR A 153 6.99 12.68 -2.62
C THR A 153 5.78 13.42 -3.18
N LYS A 154 4.71 12.71 -3.58
CA LYS A 154 3.54 13.33 -4.22
C LYS A 154 2.42 13.74 -3.26
N GLY A 155 2.50 13.33 -1.99
CA GLY A 155 1.43 13.58 -1.01
C GLY A 155 0.10 12.92 -1.40
N PRO A 156 -0.92 12.95 -0.52
CA PRO A 156 -2.24 12.43 -0.86
C PRO A 156 -2.84 13.23 -2.02
N PRO A 157 -3.49 12.57 -3.00
CA PRO A 157 -4.16 13.26 -4.08
C PRO A 157 -5.22 14.19 -3.48
N SER A 158 -5.17 15.48 -3.83
CA SER A 158 -6.18 16.43 -3.40
C SER A 158 -7.57 15.94 -3.84
N PRO A 159 -8.60 16.04 -2.99
CA PRO A 159 -9.93 15.63 -3.35
C PRO A 159 -10.35 16.33 -4.64
N PRO A 160 -11.05 15.65 -5.57
CA PRO A 160 -11.60 16.30 -6.74
C PRO A 160 -12.48 17.45 -6.27
N LYS A 161 -12.10 18.69 -6.62
CA LYS A 161 -12.96 19.87 -6.42
C LYS A 161 -14.24 19.61 -7.20
N GLU A 162 -15.28 19.18 -6.49
CA GLU A 162 -16.62 19.09 -7.01
C GLU A 162 -16.99 20.49 -7.49
N ARG A 163 -16.98 20.70 -8.82
CA ARG A 163 -17.49 21.92 -9.43
C ARG A 163 -18.98 21.95 -9.13
N LYS A 164 -19.32 22.57 -8.00
CA LYS A 164 -20.69 22.94 -7.65
C LYS A 164 -21.22 23.81 -8.79
N ARG A 165 -22.04 23.21 -9.66
CA ARG A 165 -22.88 23.97 -10.58
C ARG A 165 -23.92 24.65 -9.69
N ASP A 166 -23.73 25.94 -9.45
CA ASP A 166 -24.69 26.78 -8.74
C ASP A 166 -25.99 26.84 -9.56
N ILE A 167 -26.90 25.93 -9.22
CA ILE A 167 -28.33 26.08 -9.54
C ILE A 167 -28.89 26.98 -8.45
N THR A 168 -28.77 28.28 -8.63
CA THR A 168 -29.55 29.28 -7.89
C THR A 168 -29.92 30.43 -8.81
N SER A 169 -31.12 30.37 -9.38
CA SER A 169 -31.82 31.57 -9.84
C SER A 169 -33.31 31.39 -9.59
N SER A 170 -33.73 31.79 -8.39
CA SER A 170 -35.13 31.93 -7.97
C SER A 170 -35.82 33.13 -8.67
N PRO A 171 -37.17 33.20 -8.67
CA PRO A 171 -37.97 33.98 -9.64
C PRO A 171 -38.49 35.34 -9.13
N GLN A 172 -38.99 36.17 -10.08
CA GLN A 172 -39.70 37.47 -9.95
C GLN A 172 -38.82 38.68 -9.51
N ARG A 173 -39.01 39.94 -9.90
CA ARG A 173 -40.22 40.76 -10.17
C ARG A 173 -39.76 42.09 -10.85
N GLY A 174 -40.54 42.68 -11.77
CA GLY A 174 -40.10 43.78 -12.64
C GLY A 174 -40.16 45.23 -12.11
N GLN A 175 -39.69 46.19 -12.94
CA GLN A 175 -40.06 47.63 -13.10
C GLN A 175 -39.05 48.30 -14.09
N SER A 176 -39.44 48.72 -15.32
CA SER A 176 -39.74 50.11 -15.81
C SER A 176 -38.54 51.08 -15.80
N SER A 177 -38.10 51.85 -16.82
CA SER A 177 -38.58 52.36 -18.13
C SER A 177 -37.35 52.95 -18.93
N PRO A 178 -37.45 53.95 -19.85
CA PRO A 178 -37.52 53.81 -21.32
C PRO A 178 -36.36 54.49 -22.09
N GLN A 179 -36.05 54.08 -23.33
CA GLN A 179 -35.21 54.91 -24.23
C GLN A 179 -35.72 54.94 -25.69
N ARG A 180 -36.49 56.01 -25.94
CA ARG A 180 -36.43 56.98 -27.04
C ARG A 180 -36.19 56.46 -28.48
N ARG A 181 -37.25 56.62 -29.30
CA ARG A 181 -37.23 56.70 -30.77
C ARG A 181 -36.17 57.67 -31.29
N GLU A 182 -35.46 57.26 -32.34
CA GLU A 182 -35.03 58.16 -33.43
C GLU A 182 -35.27 57.47 -34.79
N ARG A 183 -35.50 58.31 -35.80
CA ARG A 183 -36.29 58.07 -37.02
C ARG A 183 -35.41 58.40 -38.23
N GLN A 184 -35.49 57.58 -39.28
CA GLN A 184 -35.10 57.86 -40.69
C GLN A 184 -33.59 58.08 -40.93
N ASP A 185 -32.98 57.59 -42.02
CA ASP A 185 -33.41 57.86 -43.40
C ASP A 185 -32.94 56.80 -44.44
N ARG A 186 -33.57 56.89 -45.60
CA ARG A 186 -33.52 56.10 -46.83
C ARG A 186 -32.12 55.93 -47.45
N ARG A 187 -31.94 54.79 -48.14
CA ARG A 187 -31.62 54.74 -49.58
C ARG A 187 -32.04 53.41 -50.19
#